data_AF-A0A9W9W3U4-F1
#
_entry.id   AF-A0A9W9W3U4-F1
#
_cell.length_a   1.000
_cell.length_b   1.000
_cell.length_c   1.000
_cell.angle_alpha   90.00
_cell.angle_beta   90.00
_cell.angle_gamma   90.00
#
_symmetry.space_group_name_H-M   'P 1'
#
loop_
_entity.id
_entity.type
_entity.pdbx_description
1 polymer ?
#
loop_
_entity_poly.entity_id
_entity_poly.type
_entity_poly.pdbx_seq_one_letter_code
_entity_poly.pdbx_strand_id
1 'polypeptide(L)'
;MVALAGKPSFVRLDAAKVSTTPAQVIEVLEREGGVIIENLISQELAQQIKTDLKPHFDGDTPDKYGFFPETTQRASGLLGISDACVELALGFRVNPGGRQQVLHRDDNDYHPSDKKLPVMIGCVTALTKTTKENGATIAIPRSHLWDPERRPLDEEAIPAELEPGDALIFLGNTYHAGGANITENDYRETVGIFLCQPTLRPAENQFLMIPLERVRQLKPQAQRLLGYGLCEPGVGFMNYSDPMRVLFGVEDEETVNM
;
A
#
# COMPACT_ATOMS: atom_id res chain seq x y z
N MET A 1 -35.37 19.43 -7.36
CA MET A 1 -33.96 19.77 -7.61
C MET A 1 -33.12 18.91 -6.68
N VAL A 2 -32.31 18.01 -7.22
CA VAL A 2 -31.25 17.35 -6.43
C VAL A 2 -30.16 18.40 -6.22
N ALA A 3 -29.71 18.59 -4.98
CA ALA A 3 -28.59 19.50 -4.73
C ALA A 3 -27.36 19.01 -5.49
N LEU A 4 -26.62 19.94 -6.11
CA LEU A 4 -25.29 19.64 -6.63
C LEU A 4 -24.43 19.21 -5.44
N ALA A 5 -24.19 17.90 -5.32
CA ALA A 5 -23.20 17.38 -4.39
C ALA A 5 -21.86 18.07 -4.71
N GLY A 6 -21.09 18.40 -3.68
CA GLY A 6 -19.76 18.95 -3.86
C GLY A 6 -18.91 18.02 -4.73
N LYS A 7 -17.88 18.57 -5.40
CA LYS A 7 -16.90 17.74 -6.11
C LYS A 7 -16.39 16.65 -5.16
N PRO A 8 -16.32 15.37 -5.58
CA PRO A 8 -15.77 14.32 -4.75
C PRO A 8 -14.38 14.70 -4.25
N SER A 9 -14.10 14.43 -2.97
CA SER A 9 -12.82 14.67 -2.34
C SER A 9 -12.55 13.58 -1.30
N PHE A 10 -11.28 13.21 -1.10
CA PHE A 10 -10.91 12.35 0.01
C PHE A 10 -11.13 13.07 1.34
N VAL A 11 -11.58 12.31 2.34
CA VAL A 11 -11.46 12.73 3.75
C VAL A 11 -9.98 12.74 4.10
N ARG A 12 -9.53 13.79 4.78
CA ARG A 12 -8.15 13.94 5.29
C ARG A 12 -8.20 13.88 6.82
N LEU A 13 -7.38 13.02 7.41
CA LEU A 13 -7.12 12.92 8.85
C LEU A 13 -5.63 13.16 9.08
N ASP A 14 -5.24 13.64 10.26
CA ASP A 14 -3.85 14.00 10.55
C ASP A 14 -3.31 13.13 11.68
N ALA A 15 -2.28 12.33 11.40
CA ALA A 15 -1.70 11.39 12.34
C ALA A 15 -1.07 12.07 13.57
N ALA A 16 -0.67 13.34 13.45
CA ALA A 16 -0.13 14.11 14.59
C ALA A 16 -1.22 14.52 15.60
N LYS A 17 -2.51 14.43 15.25
CA LYS A 17 -3.61 14.76 16.17
C LYS A 17 -3.99 13.56 17.03
N VAL A 18 -3.93 13.71 18.35
CA VAL A 18 -4.39 12.72 19.35
C VAL A 18 -5.86 12.28 19.13
N SER A 19 -6.67 13.10 18.47
CA SER A 19 -8.05 12.73 18.10
C SER A 19 -8.13 11.65 17.03
N THR A 20 -7.10 11.52 16.17
CA THR A 20 -7.06 10.57 15.05
C THR A 20 -6.79 9.17 15.58
N THR A 21 -7.75 8.27 15.43
CA THR A 21 -7.66 6.90 15.96
C THR A 21 -7.88 5.86 14.85
N PRO A 22 -7.34 4.63 15.00
CA PRO A 22 -7.59 3.55 14.03
C PRO A 22 -9.08 3.30 13.78
N ALA A 23 -9.93 3.43 14.81
CA ALA A 23 -11.39 3.29 14.67
C ALA A 23 -12.01 4.33 13.73
N GLN A 24 -11.55 5.59 13.76
CA GLN A 24 -12.01 6.62 12.81
C GLN A 24 -11.48 6.37 11.40
N VAL A 25 -10.23 5.91 11.26
CA VAL A 25 -9.67 5.53 9.96
C VAL A 25 -10.51 4.40 9.33
N ILE A 26 -10.88 3.39 10.13
CA ILE A 26 -11.77 2.30 9.72
C ILE A 26 -13.15 2.84 9.32
N GLU A 27 -13.80 3.67 10.13
CA GLU A 27 -15.11 4.26 9.81
C GLU A 27 -15.11 5.03 8.47
N VAL A 28 -14.03 5.78 8.21
CA VAL A 28 -13.86 6.49 6.93
C VAL A 28 -13.59 5.51 5.78
N LEU A 29 -12.80 4.47 5.96
CA LEU A 29 -12.56 3.43 4.95
C LEU A 29 -13.85 2.67 4.59
N GLU A 30 -14.63 2.24 5.59
CA GLU A 30 -15.92 1.57 5.38
C GLU A 30 -16.90 2.46 4.61
N ARG A 31 -16.90 3.78 4.87
CA ARG A 31 -17.82 4.74 4.25
C ARG A 31 -17.38 5.21 2.86
N GLU A 32 -16.10 5.53 2.68
CA GLU A 32 -15.55 6.23 1.51
C GLU A 32 -14.59 5.38 0.66
N GLY A 33 -14.14 4.22 1.14
CA GLY A 33 -13.25 3.30 0.41
C GLY A 33 -11.78 3.73 0.38
N GLY A 34 -11.50 4.98 0.76
CA GLY A 34 -10.15 5.54 0.88
C GLY A 34 -10.12 6.80 1.73
N VAL A 35 -8.99 7.04 2.39
CA VAL A 35 -8.73 8.16 3.30
C VAL A 35 -7.28 8.63 3.15
N ILE A 36 -7.07 9.94 3.20
CA ILE A 36 -5.73 10.51 3.27
C ILE A 36 -5.35 10.67 4.74
N ILE A 37 -4.19 10.14 5.13
CA ILE A 37 -3.57 10.36 6.43
C ILE A 37 -2.38 11.31 6.24
N GLU A 38 -2.55 12.53 6.72
CA GLU A 38 -1.53 13.58 6.73
C GLU A 38 -0.49 13.29 7.83
N ASN A 39 0.78 13.60 7.57
CA ASN A 39 1.90 13.38 8.50
C ASN A 39 2.02 11.92 9.03
N LEU A 40 1.70 10.91 8.21
CA LEU A 40 1.80 9.49 8.62
C LEU A 40 3.24 9.12 9.03
N ILE A 41 4.21 9.62 8.28
CA ILE A 41 5.64 9.59 8.64
C ILE A 41 6.23 11.00 8.60
N SER A 42 7.38 11.20 9.25
CA SER A 42 8.09 12.48 9.18
C SER A 42 8.73 12.70 7.81
N GLN A 43 8.94 13.97 7.44
CA GLN A 43 9.58 14.34 6.18
C GLN A 43 11.04 13.86 6.12
N GLU A 44 11.73 13.83 7.26
CA GLU A 44 13.08 13.28 7.40
C GLU A 44 13.08 11.78 7.12
N LEU A 45 12.09 11.02 7.61
CA LEU A 45 11.97 9.59 7.33
C LEU A 45 11.67 9.34 5.84
N ALA A 46 10.74 10.12 5.26
CA ALA A 46 10.45 10.06 3.82
C ALA A 46 11.70 10.35 2.96
N GLN A 47 12.50 11.35 3.36
CA GLN A 47 13.74 11.70 2.66
C GLN A 47 14.86 10.66 2.84
N GLN A 48 14.95 10.00 3.99
CA GLN A 48 15.85 8.86 4.19
C GLN A 48 15.47 7.69 3.28
N ILE A 49 14.20 7.28 3.29
CA ILE A 49 13.68 6.22 2.42
C ILE A 49 13.97 6.54 0.94
N LYS A 50 13.68 7.76 0.48
CA LYS A 50 13.98 8.20 -0.89
C LYS A 50 15.47 8.04 -1.25
N THR A 51 16.36 8.29 -0.29
CA THR A 51 17.81 8.17 -0.46
C THR A 51 18.23 6.71 -0.58
N ASP A 52 17.71 5.85 0.29
CA ASP A 52 18.02 4.41 0.32
C ASP A 52 17.48 3.68 -0.91
N LEU A 53 16.29 4.05 -1.40
CA LEU A 53 15.67 3.40 -2.56
C LEU A 53 16.24 3.87 -3.91
N LYS A 54 16.91 5.03 -3.97
CA LYS A 54 17.38 5.59 -5.24
C LYS A 54 18.26 4.62 -6.06
N PRO A 55 19.28 3.94 -5.50
CA PRO A 55 20.12 3.01 -6.26
C PRO A 55 19.33 1.82 -6.82
N HIS A 56 18.25 1.41 -6.14
CA HIS A 56 17.40 0.29 -6.56
C HIS A 56 16.49 0.68 -7.72
N PHE A 57 15.85 1.85 -7.65
CA PHE A 57 15.09 2.37 -8.79
C PHE A 57 15.99 2.63 -10.00
N ASP A 58 17.19 3.20 -9.80
CA ASP A 58 18.13 3.50 -10.88
C ASP A 58 18.67 2.22 -11.58
N GLY A 59 18.57 1.05 -10.92
CA GLY A 59 18.95 -0.26 -11.46
C GLY A 59 17.79 -1.17 -11.89
N ASP A 60 16.54 -0.69 -11.83
CA ASP A 60 15.35 -1.49 -12.15
C ASP A 60 15.19 -1.78 -13.65
N THR A 61 14.46 -2.85 -14.00
CA THR A 61 14.21 -3.27 -15.38
C THR A 61 12.71 -3.27 -15.70
N PRO A 62 12.27 -2.70 -16.84
CA PRO A 62 10.85 -2.62 -17.20
C PRO A 62 10.09 -3.95 -17.15
N ASP A 63 8.82 -3.88 -16.75
CA ASP A 63 7.91 -5.02 -16.74
C ASP A 63 7.66 -5.57 -18.15
N LYS A 64 8.09 -6.81 -18.37
CA LYS A 64 7.96 -7.51 -19.66
C LYS A 64 6.56 -8.10 -19.88
N TYR A 65 5.70 -8.10 -18.87
CA TYR A 65 4.33 -8.62 -18.94
C TYR A 65 3.30 -7.52 -19.20
N GLY A 66 3.70 -6.24 -19.13
CA GLY A 66 2.88 -5.09 -19.53
C GLY A 66 1.79 -4.69 -18.53
N PHE A 67 1.88 -5.13 -17.27
CA PHE A 67 1.00 -4.68 -16.19
C PHE A 67 1.42 -3.28 -15.69
N PHE A 68 2.73 -3.07 -15.53
CA PHE A 68 3.29 -1.74 -15.24
C PHE A 68 3.73 -1.04 -16.54
N PRO A 69 3.49 0.27 -16.69
CA PRO A 69 4.11 1.06 -17.76
C PRO A 69 5.64 0.96 -17.70
N GLU A 70 6.32 0.93 -18.86
CA GLU A 70 7.80 0.87 -18.94
C GLU A 70 8.51 2.05 -18.21
N THR A 71 7.78 3.15 -18.01
CA THR A 71 8.20 4.35 -17.28
C THR A 71 8.03 4.26 -15.76
N THR A 72 7.42 3.18 -15.24
CA THR A 72 7.26 2.93 -13.81
C THR A 72 8.40 2.05 -13.32
N GLN A 73 9.16 2.53 -12.34
CA GLN A 73 10.22 1.77 -11.68
C GLN A 73 9.77 1.31 -10.29
N ARG A 74 10.25 0.14 -9.86
CA ARG A 74 9.87 -0.51 -8.60
C ARG A 74 11.10 -0.86 -7.76
N ALA A 75 10.92 -0.79 -6.45
CA ALA A 75 11.86 -1.33 -5.47
C ALA A 75 11.11 -2.35 -4.60
N SER A 76 11.70 -3.54 -4.45
CA SER A 76 11.06 -4.76 -3.95
C SER A 76 11.81 -5.28 -2.71
N GLY A 77 11.10 -5.95 -1.79
CA GLY A 77 11.67 -6.42 -0.51
C GLY A 77 12.31 -5.31 0.37
N LEU A 78 11.66 -4.14 0.53
CA LEU A 78 12.32 -2.94 1.08
C LEU A 78 12.83 -3.06 2.52
N LEU A 79 12.21 -3.93 3.33
CA LEU A 79 12.68 -4.32 4.66
C LEU A 79 14.10 -4.92 4.65
N GLY A 80 14.51 -5.49 3.51
CA GLY A 80 15.87 -5.92 3.21
C GLY A 80 16.83 -4.79 2.81
N ILE A 81 16.31 -3.64 2.39
CA ILE A 81 17.05 -2.52 1.79
C ILE A 81 17.29 -1.38 2.80
N SER A 82 16.28 -1.01 3.58
CA SER A 82 16.31 0.18 4.43
C SER A 82 15.69 -0.08 5.80
N ASP A 83 16.39 0.32 6.88
CA ASP A 83 15.82 0.38 8.22
C ASP A 83 14.66 1.40 8.33
N ALA A 84 14.65 2.43 7.50
CA ALA A 84 13.55 3.40 7.42
C ALA A 84 12.31 2.80 6.73
N CYS A 85 12.48 1.77 5.89
CA CYS A 85 11.37 0.98 5.34
C CYS A 85 10.86 -0.10 6.31
N VAL A 86 11.32 -0.15 7.57
CA VAL A 86 10.75 -1.07 8.58
C VAL A 86 9.27 -0.74 8.90
N GLU A 87 8.79 0.39 8.40
CA GLU A 87 7.41 0.84 8.51
C GLU A 87 6.66 0.88 7.15
N LEU A 88 7.26 0.53 6.00
CA LEU A 88 6.66 0.68 4.64
C LEU A 88 7.13 -0.33 3.54
N ALA A 89 6.31 -0.53 2.49
CA ALA A 89 6.25 -1.60 1.44
C ALA A 89 7.53 -2.18 0.77
N LEU A 90 7.68 -2.40 -0.55
CA LEU A 90 7.07 -1.99 -1.83
C LEU A 90 7.15 -0.50 -2.23
N GLY A 91 8.13 -0.13 -3.08
CA GLY A 91 8.38 1.24 -3.56
C GLY A 91 8.09 1.45 -5.06
N PHE A 92 7.65 2.66 -5.44
CA PHE A 92 7.26 3.04 -6.80
C PHE A 92 7.79 4.43 -7.20
N ARG A 93 8.34 4.54 -8.41
CA ARG A 93 8.68 5.81 -9.07
C ARG A 93 7.96 5.90 -10.42
N VAL A 94 7.22 6.98 -10.66
CA VAL A 94 6.58 7.31 -11.95
C VAL A 94 7.39 8.41 -12.62
N ASN A 95 8.15 8.04 -13.66
CA ASN A 95 8.98 8.98 -14.41
C ASN A 95 8.14 9.94 -15.29
N PRO A 96 8.70 11.11 -15.67
CA PRO A 96 8.12 12.01 -16.68
C PRO A 96 7.63 11.27 -17.93
N GLY A 97 6.46 11.65 -18.44
CA GLY A 97 5.78 10.95 -19.55
C GLY A 97 5.07 9.65 -19.14
N GLY A 98 5.01 9.34 -17.84
CA GLY A 98 4.35 8.15 -17.32
C GLY A 98 2.86 8.09 -17.68
N ARG A 99 2.40 6.96 -18.20
CA ARG A 99 0.99 6.75 -18.55
C ARG A 99 0.19 6.30 -17.32
N GLN A 100 -1.04 6.79 -17.21
CA GLN A 100 -2.00 6.32 -16.22
C GLN A 100 -2.24 4.81 -16.38
N GLN A 101 -2.27 4.08 -15.26
CA GLN A 101 -2.69 2.68 -15.23
C GLN A 101 -4.20 2.57 -15.49
N VAL A 102 -4.66 1.42 -16.00
CA VAL A 102 -6.10 1.14 -16.10
C VAL A 102 -6.71 1.14 -14.69
N LEU A 103 -7.89 1.72 -14.50
CA LEU A 103 -8.59 1.67 -13.21
C LEU A 103 -8.90 0.22 -12.81
N HIS A 104 -8.38 -0.20 -11.65
CA HIS A 104 -8.43 -1.58 -11.15
C HIS A 104 -8.80 -1.63 -9.66
N ARG A 105 -9.06 -2.85 -9.19
CA ARG A 105 -9.18 -3.23 -7.78
C ARG A 105 -8.07 -4.26 -7.56
N ASP A 106 -7.18 -4.04 -6.60
CA ASP A 106 -6.04 -4.94 -6.36
C ASP A 106 -6.48 -6.31 -5.85
N ASP A 107 -7.58 -6.36 -5.10
CA ASP A 107 -8.04 -7.61 -4.52
C ASP A 107 -8.69 -8.57 -5.53
N ASN A 108 -8.88 -8.15 -6.79
CA ASN A 108 -9.26 -9.04 -7.89
C ASN A 108 -8.25 -10.19 -8.09
N ASP A 109 -6.96 -9.97 -7.80
CA ASP A 109 -5.91 -11.01 -7.89
C ASP A 109 -6.25 -12.25 -7.03
N TYR A 110 -6.98 -12.04 -5.93
CA TYR A 110 -7.42 -13.08 -5.00
C TYR A 110 -8.75 -13.73 -5.35
N HIS A 111 -9.40 -13.30 -6.44
CA HIS A 111 -10.66 -13.84 -6.92
C HIS A 111 -11.76 -13.94 -5.81
N PRO A 112 -12.02 -12.86 -5.03
CA PRO A 112 -12.88 -12.91 -3.85
C PRO A 112 -14.31 -13.33 -4.22
N SER A 113 -14.87 -14.21 -3.40
CA SER A 113 -16.22 -14.76 -3.58
C SER A 113 -17.31 -13.72 -3.32
N ASP A 114 -17.12 -12.87 -2.29
CA ASP A 114 -17.87 -11.63 -2.11
C ASP A 114 -16.97 -10.43 -2.40
N LYS A 115 -17.10 -9.86 -3.60
CA LYS A 115 -16.35 -8.69 -4.06
C LYS A 115 -16.71 -7.38 -3.32
N LYS A 116 -17.66 -7.40 -2.37
CA LYS A 116 -17.97 -6.28 -1.46
C LYS A 116 -17.15 -6.34 -0.16
N LEU A 117 -16.64 -7.52 0.21
CA LEU A 117 -15.74 -7.68 1.34
C LEU A 117 -14.29 -7.49 0.86
N PRO A 118 -13.59 -6.41 1.26
CA PRO A 118 -12.20 -6.23 0.88
C PRO A 118 -11.33 -7.33 1.51
N VAL A 119 -10.52 -7.99 0.69
CA VAL A 119 -9.51 -8.95 1.17
C VAL A 119 -8.08 -8.41 1.14
N MET A 120 -7.93 -7.14 0.74
CA MET A 120 -6.67 -6.38 0.77
C MET A 120 -6.91 -4.95 1.27
N ILE A 121 -5.89 -4.32 1.86
CA ILE A 121 -5.79 -2.88 2.09
C ILE A 121 -4.45 -2.36 1.53
N GLY A 122 -4.50 -1.25 0.82
CA GLY A 122 -3.34 -0.51 0.31
C GLY A 122 -3.08 0.75 1.13
N CYS A 123 -1.81 1.12 1.31
CA CYS A 123 -1.37 2.35 1.97
C CYS A 123 -0.18 2.93 1.20
N VAL A 124 -0.43 3.94 0.36
CA VAL A 124 0.58 4.58 -0.51
C VAL A 124 1.02 5.91 0.06
N THR A 125 2.24 5.93 0.60
CA THR A 125 2.91 7.07 1.24
C THR A 125 3.78 7.85 0.25
N ALA A 126 3.70 9.17 0.29
CA ALA A 126 4.46 10.08 -0.56
C ALA A 126 5.91 10.28 -0.07
N LEU A 127 6.90 10.07 -0.95
CA LEU A 127 8.30 10.47 -0.73
C LEU A 127 8.64 11.80 -1.42
N THR A 128 7.82 12.19 -2.38
CA THR A 128 7.81 13.47 -3.08
C THR A 128 6.40 14.02 -3.03
N LYS A 129 6.23 15.34 -3.14
CA LYS A 129 4.91 15.92 -3.33
C LYS A 129 4.24 15.28 -4.54
N THR A 130 3.01 14.81 -4.38
CA THR A 130 2.22 14.24 -5.47
C THR A 130 1.12 15.21 -5.86
N THR A 131 1.02 15.50 -7.16
CA THR A 131 -0.03 16.35 -7.74
C THR A 131 -0.71 15.59 -8.88
N LYS A 132 -1.86 16.09 -9.33
CA LYS A 132 -2.54 15.56 -10.52
C LYS A 132 -1.60 15.47 -11.73
N GLU A 133 -0.73 16.47 -11.93
CA GLU A 133 0.14 16.61 -13.09
C GLU A 133 1.35 15.67 -13.05
N ASN A 134 1.94 15.43 -11.87
CA ASN A 134 3.06 14.48 -11.72
C ASN A 134 2.60 13.03 -11.50
N GLY A 135 1.29 12.76 -11.65
CA GLY A 135 0.73 11.42 -11.63
C GLY A 135 0.46 10.89 -10.23
N ALA A 136 -0.08 11.72 -9.33
CA ALA A 136 -0.71 11.27 -8.08
C ALA A 136 -1.62 10.05 -8.30
N THR A 137 -1.73 9.17 -7.30
CA THR A 137 -2.66 8.04 -7.38
C THR A 137 -4.09 8.57 -7.49
N ILE A 138 -4.83 8.09 -8.47
CA ILE A 138 -6.25 8.41 -8.64
C ILE A 138 -7.09 7.29 -8.03
N ALA A 139 -8.21 7.63 -7.41
CA ALA A 139 -9.21 6.65 -7.00
C ALA A 139 -10.62 7.21 -7.10
N ILE A 140 -11.61 6.32 -7.10
CA ILE A 140 -13.03 6.70 -7.08
C ILE A 140 -13.57 6.43 -5.68
N PRO A 141 -13.85 7.47 -4.86
CA PRO A 141 -14.45 7.30 -3.55
C PRO A 141 -15.76 6.51 -3.63
N ARG A 142 -16.00 5.68 -2.61
CA ARG A 142 -17.20 4.83 -2.43
C ARG A 142 -17.37 3.73 -3.48
N SER A 143 -16.36 3.50 -4.33
CA SER A 143 -16.43 2.50 -5.39
C SER A 143 -16.27 1.05 -4.92
N HIS A 144 -15.82 0.84 -3.67
CA HIS A 144 -15.89 -0.44 -2.98
C HIS A 144 -17.32 -0.93 -2.72
N LEU A 145 -18.28 -0.01 -2.57
CA LEU A 145 -19.70 -0.32 -2.38
C LEU A 145 -20.42 -0.67 -3.69
N TRP A 146 -19.78 -0.48 -4.85
CA TRP A 146 -20.42 -0.70 -6.13
C TRP A 146 -20.67 -2.17 -6.41
N ASP A 147 -21.74 -2.41 -7.15
CA ASP A 147 -22.01 -3.72 -7.74
C ASP A 147 -20.79 -4.21 -8.53
N PRO A 148 -20.40 -5.49 -8.42
CA PRO A 148 -19.07 -5.89 -8.88
C PRO A 148 -18.92 -5.98 -10.40
N GLU A 149 -20.04 -5.92 -11.12
CA GLU A 149 -20.09 -5.87 -12.58
C GLU A 149 -20.12 -4.41 -13.09
N ARG A 150 -20.21 -3.41 -12.20
CA ARG A 150 -20.12 -1.99 -12.55
C ARG A 150 -18.68 -1.61 -12.93
N ARG A 151 -18.51 -1.18 -14.18
CA ARG A 151 -17.25 -0.64 -14.70
C ARG A 151 -17.04 0.82 -14.27
N PRO A 152 -15.80 1.24 -13.97
CA PRO A 152 -15.47 2.63 -13.68
C PRO A 152 -15.31 3.47 -14.95
N LEU A 153 -15.44 4.79 -14.81
CA LEU A 153 -15.04 5.77 -15.81
C LEU A 153 -13.92 6.67 -15.26
N ASP A 154 -12.96 7.07 -16.10
CA ASP A 154 -11.83 7.92 -15.68
C ASP A 154 -12.29 9.28 -15.10
N GLU A 155 -13.42 9.81 -15.57
CA GLU A 155 -14.02 11.05 -15.08
C GLU A 155 -14.64 10.96 -13.68
N GLU A 156 -14.86 9.75 -13.16
CA GLU A 156 -15.30 9.53 -11.77
C GLU A 156 -14.11 9.56 -10.78
N ALA A 157 -12.87 9.41 -11.28
CA ALA A 157 -11.68 9.31 -10.46
C ALA A 157 -11.10 10.68 -10.09
N ILE A 158 -10.63 10.81 -8.86
CA ILE A 158 -10.01 12.03 -8.33
C ILE A 158 -8.57 11.74 -7.88
N PRO A 159 -7.62 12.69 -8.05
CA PRO A 159 -6.25 12.55 -7.59
C PRO A 159 -6.17 12.67 -6.06
N ALA A 160 -5.44 11.77 -5.43
CA ALA A 160 -5.01 11.89 -4.04
C ALA A 160 -3.71 12.69 -4.00
N GLU A 161 -3.82 14.02 -3.90
CA GLU A 161 -2.66 14.91 -3.79
C GLU A 161 -2.14 14.95 -2.34
N LEU A 162 -0.84 14.69 -2.19
CA LEU A 162 -0.15 14.38 -0.93
C LEU A 162 1.16 15.17 -0.83
N GLU A 163 1.48 15.70 0.35
CA GLU A 163 2.83 16.18 0.66
C GLU A 163 3.74 15.01 1.09
N PRO A 164 5.09 15.14 1.06
CA PRO A 164 5.99 14.11 1.57
C PRO A 164 5.66 13.73 3.02
N GLY A 165 5.45 12.43 3.27
CA GLY A 165 5.04 11.89 4.57
C GLY A 165 3.53 11.68 4.75
N ASP A 166 2.69 12.26 3.89
CA ASP A 166 1.27 11.90 3.81
C ASP A 166 1.07 10.55 3.09
N ALA A 167 -0.04 9.87 3.35
CA ALA A 167 -0.40 8.64 2.67
C ALA A 167 -1.88 8.57 2.27
N LEU A 168 -2.17 7.89 1.15
CA LEU A 168 -3.52 7.41 0.82
C LEU A 168 -3.67 5.97 1.30
N ILE A 169 -4.57 5.72 2.24
CA ILE A 169 -5.00 4.38 2.64
C ILE A 169 -6.32 4.05 1.93
N PHE A 170 -6.44 2.88 1.33
CA PHE A 170 -7.62 2.46 0.57
C PHE A 170 -7.90 0.96 0.64
N LEU A 171 -9.16 0.58 0.52
CA LEU A 171 -9.58 -0.82 0.44
C LEU A 171 -9.26 -1.41 -0.93
N GLY A 172 -8.85 -2.68 -1.00
CA GLY A 172 -8.45 -3.35 -2.24
C GLY A 172 -9.54 -3.38 -3.32
N ASN A 173 -10.82 -3.36 -2.92
CA ASN A 173 -11.98 -3.28 -3.82
C ASN A 173 -12.39 -1.84 -4.17
N THR A 174 -11.64 -0.81 -3.76
CA THR A 174 -11.79 0.55 -4.28
C THR A 174 -11.12 0.65 -5.67
N TYR A 175 -11.87 1.13 -6.66
CA TYR A 175 -11.30 1.40 -7.99
C TYR A 175 -10.28 2.54 -7.92
N HIS A 176 -9.05 2.24 -8.33
CA HIS A 176 -7.92 3.17 -8.30
C HIS A 176 -6.90 2.87 -9.41
N ALA A 177 -5.92 3.76 -9.58
CA ALA A 177 -4.81 3.61 -10.50
C ALA A 177 -3.67 4.59 -10.16
N GLY A 178 -2.43 4.26 -10.52
CA GLY A 178 -1.37 5.26 -10.68
C GLY A 178 -1.73 6.24 -11.80
N GLY A 179 -1.80 7.54 -11.48
CA GLY A 179 -2.11 8.59 -12.45
C GLY A 179 -0.98 8.84 -13.46
N ALA A 180 -1.31 9.54 -14.54
CA ALA A 180 -0.32 9.90 -15.57
C ALA A 180 0.60 11.02 -15.08
N ASN A 181 1.92 10.85 -15.22
CA ASN A 181 2.89 11.91 -15.03
C ASN A 181 3.07 12.64 -16.37
N ILE A 182 2.40 13.78 -16.52
CA ILE A 182 2.44 14.63 -17.72
C ILE A 182 3.48 15.75 -17.63
N THR A 183 4.32 15.75 -16.59
CA THR A 183 5.43 16.70 -16.46
C THR A 183 6.62 16.31 -17.35
N GLU A 184 7.54 17.25 -17.59
CA GLU A 184 8.77 17.01 -18.36
C GLU A 184 9.95 16.57 -17.48
N ASN A 185 9.92 16.93 -16.18
CA ASN A 185 11.10 16.92 -15.32
C ASN A 185 10.82 16.67 -13.83
N ASP A 186 9.60 16.30 -13.43
CA ASP A 186 9.26 15.93 -12.06
C ASP A 186 9.04 14.41 -11.91
N TYR A 187 9.55 13.84 -10.83
CA TYR A 187 9.58 12.40 -10.59
C TYR A 187 8.74 12.08 -9.36
N ARG A 188 7.57 11.46 -9.57
CA ARG A 188 6.70 11.06 -8.46
C ARG A 188 7.21 9.78 -7.82
N GLU A 189 7.70 9.87 -6.60
CA GLU A 189 8.19 8.76 -5.77
C GLU A 189 7.29 8.54 -4.55
N THR A 190 6.96 7.27 -4.32
CA THR A 190 6.01 6.80 -3.29
C THR A 190 6.42 5.42 -2.79
N VAL A 191 6.02 5.04 -1.57
CA VAL A 191 6.11 3.67 -1.05
C VAL A 191 4.74 3.20 -0.63
N GLY A 192 4.31 2.05 -1.14
CA GLY A 192 3.00 1.47 -0.89
C GLY A 192 3.07 0.16 -0.11
N ILE A 193 2.49 0.11 1.09
CA ILE A 193 2.16 -1.18 1.73
C ILE A 193 0.91 -1.76 1.09
N PHE A 194 0.92 -3.05 0.77
CA PHE A 194 -0.26 -3.79 0.37
C PHE A 194 -0.37 -5.02 1.26
N LEU A 195 -1.42 -5.08 2.08
CA LEU A 195 -1.65 -6.16 3.05
C LEU A 195 -2.88 -6.94 2.62
N CYS A 196 -2.75 -8.26 2.47
CA CYS A 196 -3.88 -9.16 2.24
C CYS A 196 -4.33 -9.83 3.55
N GLN A 197 -5.50 -10.47 3.53
CA GLN A 197 -5.88 -11.39 4.62
C GLN A 197 -4.79 -12.47 4.80
N PRO A 198 -4.51 -12.90 6.04
CA PRO A 198 -3.39 -13.80 6.34
C PRO A 198 -3.58 -15.24 5.85
N THR A 199 -4.79 -15.58 5.38
CA THR A 199 -5.10 -16.84 4.69
C THR A 199 -4.75 -16.80 3.20
N LEU A 200 -4.44 -15.63 2.65
CA LEU A 200 -4.09 -15.40 1.25
C LEU A 200 -2.58 -15.31 1.08
N ARG A 201 -2.11 -15.63 -0.13
CA ARG A 201 -0.69 -15.52 -0.49
C ARG A 201 -0.35 -14.06 -0.82
N PRO A 202 0.66 -13.42 -0.19
CA PRO A 202 1.10 -12.09 -0.59
C PRO A 202 1.51 -12.01 -2.07
N ALA A 203 1.18 -10.90 -2.72
CA ALA A 203 1.49 -10.65 -4.14
C ALA A 203 3.01 -10.68 -4.43
N GLU A 204 3.82 -10.20 -3.48
CA GLU A 204 5.28 -10.37 -3.49
C GLU A 204 5.70 -11.43 -2.47
N ASN A 205 6.56 -12.38 -2.87
CA ASN A 205 7.00 -13.46 -1.98
C ASN A 205 8.14 -13.01 -1.05
N GLN A 206 7.77 -12.32 0.04
CA GLN A 206 8.73 -11.75 0.99
C GLN A 206 9.71 -12.76 1.61
N PHE A 207 9.31 -14.03 1.77
CA PHE A 207 10.19 -15.11 2.26
C PHE A 207 11.39 -15.40 1.33
N LEU A 208 11.31 -15.03 0.05
CA LEU A 208 12.40 -15.16 -0.91
C LEU A 208 13.13 -13.83 -1.16
N MET A 209 12.43 -12.70 -0.97
CA MET A 209 12.97 -11.36 -1.26
C MET A 209 13.76 -10.78 -0.08
N ILE A 210 13.45 -11.16 1.16
CA ILE A 210 14.12 -10.66 2.37
C ILE A 210 14.89 -11.82 3.02
N PRO A 211 16.23 -11.74 3.12
CA PRO A 211 17.03 -12.77 3.78
C PRO A 211 16.65 -12.95 5.26
N LEU A 212 16.61 -14.20 5.73
CA LEU A 212 16.12 -14.53 7.08
C LEU A 212 16.97 -13.89 8.19
N GLU A 213 18.27 -13.73 7.98
CA GLU A 213 19.19 -13.02 8.88
C GLU A 213 18.82 -11.55 9.07
N ARG A 214 18.18 -10.94 8.07
CA ARG A 214 17.67 -9.58 8.13
C ARG A 214 16.32 -9.53 8.84
N VAL A 215 15.42 -10.48 8.57
CA VAL A 215 14.13 -10.62 9.30
C VAL A 215 14.35 -10.78 10.81
N ARG A 216 15.39 -11.51 11.22
CA ARG A 216 15.80 -11.68 12.63
C ARG A 216 16.13 -10.38 13.36
N GLN A 217 16.47 -9.30 12.64
CA GLN A 217 16.80 -7.99 13.21
C GLN A 217 15.55 -7.08 13.37
N LEU A 218 14.44 -7.44 12.73
CA LEU A 218 13.20 -6.68 12.78
C LEU A 218 12.46 -6.86 14.11
N LYS A 219 11.63 -5.88 14.48
CA LYS A 219 10.70 -6.01 15.61
C LYS A 219 9.70 -7.16 15.35
N PRO A 220 9.21 -7.86 16.40
CA PRO A 220 8.24 -8.96 16.26
C PRO A 220 7.02 -8.64 15.38
N GLN A 221 6.47 -7.43 15.51
CA GLN A 221 5.34 -6.97 14.69
C GLN A 221 5.65 -6.94 13.19
N ALA A 222 6.87 -6.53 12.79
CA ALA A 222 7.28 -6.54 11.39
C ALA A 222 7.58 -7.98 10.89
N GLN A 223 8.06 -8.87 11.77
CA GLN A 223 8.18 -10.30 11.45
C GLN A 223 6.80 -10.94 11.21
N ARG A 224 5.80 -10.61 12.05
CA ARG A 224 4.39 -11.01 11.84
C ARG A 224 3.82 -10.46 10.53
N LEU A 225 4.04 -9.18 10.25
CA LEU A 225 3.59 -8.52 9.01
C LEU A 225 4.16 -9.17 7.74
N LEU A 226 5.37 -9.72 7.83
CA LEU A 226 6.01 -10.50 6.76
C LEU A 226 5.46 -11.92 6.59
N GLY A 227 4.45 -12.33 7.39
CA GLY A 227 3.79 -13.63 7.29
C GLY A 227 4.41 -14.73 8.16
N TYR A 228 5.32 -14.41 9.08
CA TYR A 228 5.89 -15.40 10.00
C TYR A 228 5.01 -15.68 11.24
N GLY A 229 3.97 -14.89 11.47
CA GLY A 229 2.96 -15.16 12.50
C GLY A 229 1.95 -16.21 12.06
N LEU A 230 1.42 -16.98 13.01
CA LEU A 230 0.29 -17.87 12.74
C LEU A 230 -1.02 -17.10 12.54
N CYS A 231 -1.84 -17.60 11.62
CA CYS A 231 -3.25 -17.25 11.53
C CYS A 231 -4.07 -18.42 12.08
N GLU A 232 -4.72 -18.21 13.23
CA GLU A 232 -5.66 -19.17 13.79
C GLU A 232 -6.80 -19.48 12.79
N PRO A 233 -7.32 -20.72 12.76
CA PRO A 233 -6.98 -21.85 13.64
C PRO A 233 -5.79 -22.71 13.15
N GLY A 234 -5.07 -22.35 12.07
CA GLY A 234 -3.99 -23.22 11.60
C GLY A 234 -3.34 -22.93 10.24
N VAL A 235 -3.26 -21.67 9.82
CA VAL A 235 -2.50 -21.25 8.63
C VAL A 235 -1.15 -20.67 9.06
N GLY A 236 -0.07 -21.03 8.36
CA GLY A 236 1.29 -20.53 8.61
C GLY A 236 2.22 -21.45 9.42
N PHE A 237 1.81 -22.68 9.77
CA PHE A 237 2.63 -23.59 10.59
C PHE A 237 3.99 -23.91 9.99
N MET A 238 5.02 -23.84 10.84
CA MET A 238 6.32 -24.46 10.59
C MET A 238 6.47 -25.69 11.50
N ASN A 239 6.38 -26.89 10.93
CA ASN A 239 6.55 -28.17 11.64
C ASN A 239 5.65 -28.33 12.89
N TYR A 240 4.35 -28.00 12.78
CA TYR A 240 3.40 -27.97 13.91
C TYR A 240 3.85 -27.04 15.05
N SER A 241 4.37 -25.86 14.70
CA SER A 241 4.76 -24.82 15.64
C SER A 241 4.60 -23.43 15.02
N ASP A 242 4.49 -22.42 15.89
CA ASP A 242 4.53 -21.02 15.50
C ASP A 242 5.94 -20.64 15.00
N PRO A 243 6.10 -20.15 13.75
CA PRO A 243 7.40 -19.73 13.25
C PRO A 243 8.02 -18.59 14.08
N MET A 244 7.23 -17.75 14.76
CA MET A 244 7.72 -16.71 15.67
C MET A 244 8.55 -17.29 16.82
N ARG A 245 8.06 -18.39 17.42
CA ARG A 245 8.75 -19.13 18.48
C ARG A 245 9.99 -19.86 17.92
N VAL A 246 9.83 -20.61 16.83
CA VAL A 246 10.88 -21.49 16.29
C VAL A 246 12.03 -20.73 15.62
N LEU A 247 11.72 -19.66 14.88
CA LEU A 247 12.73 -18.91 14.14
C LEU A 247 13.30 -17.76 14.96
N PHE A 248 12.48 -17.00 15.70
CA PHE A 248 12.89 -15.75 16.33
C PHE A 248 12.97 -15.81 17.86
N GLY A 249 12.48 -16.88 18.49
CA GLY A 249 12.42 -16.99 19.95
C GLY A 249 11.43 -16.03 20.60
N VAL A 250 10.44 -15.55 19.83
CA VAL A 250 9.39 -14.65 20.30
C VAL A 250 8.27 -15.44 20.95
N GLU A 251 7.93 -15.08 22.17
CA GLU A 251 6.85 -15.65 22.97
C GLU A 251 6.16 -14.51 23.74
N ASP A 252 5.03 -14.06 23.19
CA ASP A 252 4.22 -12.94 23.68
C ASP A 252 2.71 -13.27 23.55
N GLU A 253 1.83 -12.30 23.81
CA GLU A 253 0.38 -12.47 23.73
C GLU A 253 -0.19 -12.76 22.34
N GLU A 254 0.57 -12.50 21.27
CA GLU A 254 0.20 -12.81 19.88
C GLU A 254 0.77 -14.17 19.43
N THR A 255 1.65 -14.81 20.20
CA THR A 255 2.23 -16.12 19.88
C THR A 255 1.22 -17.23 20.16
N VAL A 256 0.84 -18.00 19.13
CA VAL A 256 -0.21 -19.01 19.27
C VAL A 256 0.29 -20.22 20.06
N ASN A 257 -0.44 -20.56 21.12
CA ASN A 257 -0.22 -21.75 21.92
C ASN A 257 -1.13 -22.88 21.46
N MET A 258 -0.56 -24.08 21.26
CA MET A 258 -1.24 -25.32 20.92
C MET A 258 -1.18 -26.31 22.07
#